data_AF-A0A938Z0R1-F1
#
_entry.id   AF-A0A938Z0R1-F1
#
_cell.length_a   1.000
_cell.length_b   1.000
_cell.length_c   1.000
_cell.angle_alpha   90.00
_cell.angle_beta   90.00
_cell.angle_gamma   90.00
#
_symmetry.space_group_name_H-M   'P 1'
#
loop_
_entity.id
_entity.type
_entity.pdbx_description
1 polymer ?
#
loop_
_entity_poly.entity_id
_entity_poly.type
_entity_poly.pdbx_seq_one_letter_code
_entity_poly.pdbx_strand_id
1 'polypeptide(L)'
;ALPQRLSSADGSVTEERPNYVQISDRRAQFTGWELNATLSAAGFRNDRGEELRGARIILENAVMLTNAANSAIPPTYSESMILDPGVPALIAEADANEGSGTWIQRYGDMGTMGDSVKLEVPIGSNPRNMTYQATIEWELSFVPSTE
;
A
#
# COMPACT_ATOMS: atom_id res chain seq x y z
N ALA A 1 -5.09 7.51 -6.63
CA ALA A 1 -3.81 7.43 -7.34
C ALA A 1 -4.09 6.89 -8.72
N LEU A 2 -3.41 7.41 -9.74
CA LEU A 2 -3.55 6.87 -11.09
C LEU A 2 -2.97 5.44 -11.15
N PRO A 3 -3.43 4.60 -12.09
CA PRO A 3 -2.78 3.33 -12.38
C PRO A 3 -1.30 3.51 -12.73
N GLN A 4 -0.50 2.46 -12.50
CA GLN A 4 0.89 2.43 -12.91
C GLN A 4 0.98 2.34 -14.42
N ARG A 5 1.84 3.15 -15.03
CA ARG A 5 2.15 3.09 -16.47
C ARG A 5 3.46 2.36 -16.67
N LEU A 6 3.41 1.23 -17.37
CA LEU A 6 4.57 0.45 -17.78
C LEU A 6 4.86 0.73 -19.24
N SER A 7 6.12 1.03 -19.54
CA SER A 7 6.59 1.20 -20.91
C SER A 7 7.59 0.09 -21.26
N SER A 8 7.53 -0.40 -22.50
CA SER A 8 8.63 -1.20 -23.06
C SER A 8 9.95 -0.44 -22.99
N ALA A 9 11.07 -1.16 -22.98
CA ALA A 9 12.40 -0.54 -22.91
C ALA A 9 12.69 0.45 -24.05
N ASP A 10 12.04 0.26 -25.20
CA ASP A 10 12.09 1.16 -26.36
C ASP A 10 10.99 2.25 -26.36
N GLY A 11 10.12 2.26 -25.35
CA GLY A 11 9.02 3.22 -25.19
C GLY A 11 7.83 3.02 -26.13
N SER A 12 7.82 1.97 -26.97
CA SER A 12 6.82 1.79 -28.03
C SER A 12 5.44 1.34 -27.56
N VAL A 13 5.39 0.65 -26.42
CA VAL A 13 4.16 0.13 -25.82
C VAL A 13 4.00 0.74 -24.45
N THR A 14 2.80 1.23 -24.14
CA THR A 14 2.41 1.63 -22.80
C THR A 14 1.23 0.79 -22.34
N GLU A 15 1.35 0.15 -21.19
CA GLU A 15 0.26 -0.57 -20.54
C GLU A 15 -0.02 0.02 -19.15
N GLU A 16 -1.27 -0.03 -18.74
CA GLU A 16 -1.68 0.32 -17.38
C GLU A 16 -1.85 -0.92 -16.51
N ARG A 17 -1.45 -0.80 -15.24
CA ARG A 17 -1.58 -1.83 -14.22
C ARG A 17 -2.06 -1.23 -12.90
N PRO A 18 -2.78 -2.01 -12.08
CA PRO A 18 -3.13 -1.54 -10.75
C PRO A 18 -1.90 -1.29 -9.89
N ASN A 19 -2.05 -0.39 -8.91
CA ASN A 19 -1.00 -0.14 -7.92
C ASN A 19 -0.79 -1.39 -7.04
N TYR A 20 0.43 -1.62 -6.58
CA TYR A 20 0.74 -2.76 -5.74
C TYR A 20 1.92 -2.49 -4.80
N VAL A 21 2.02 -3.32 -3.76
CA VAL A 21 3.22 -3.49 -2.94
C VAL A 21 3.73 -4.91 -3.11
N GLN A 22 5.05 -5.08 -3.16
CA GLN A 22 5.68 -6.39 -3.25
C GLN A 22 6.60 -6.62 -2.06
N ILE A 23 6.43 -7.78 -1.41
CA ILE A 23 7.27 -8.28 -0.34
C ILE A 23 8.05 -9.47 -0.88
N SER A 24 9.32 -9.62 -0.52
CA SER A 24 10.13 -10.78 -0.90
C SER A 24 10.97 -11.23 0.28
N ASP A 25 10.47 -12.24 0.99
CA ASP A 25 11.18 -12.86 2.09
C ASP A 25 11.98 -14.08 1.58
N ARG A 26 13.31 -13.93 1.56
CA ARG A 26 14.27 -14.97 1.15
C ARG A 26 15.15 -15.45 2.30
N ARG A 27 14.76 -15.16 3.54
CA ARG A 27 15.53 -15.56 4.72
C ARG A 27 15.47 -17.08 4.89
N ALA A 28 16.51 -17.64 5.51
CA ALA A 28 16.56 -19.06 5.83
C ALA A 28 15.68 -19.43 7.04
N GLN A 29 15.40 -18.45 7.91
CA GLN A 29 14.54 -18.60 9.08
C GLN A 29 13.20 -17.92 8.79
N PHE A 30 12.12 -18.68 8.91
CA PHE A 30 10.75 -18.22 8.62
C PHE A 30 10.06 -17.80 9.91
N THR A 31 10.46 -16.65 10.45
CA THR A 31 9.90 -16.11 11.71
C THR A 31 8.64 -15.27 11.52
N GLY A 32 8.11 -15.20 10.30
CA GLY A 32 7.04 -14.26 9.96
C GLY A 32 7.54 -12.84 9.65
N TRP A 33 6.60 -11.99 9.25
CA TRP A 33 6.81 -10.56 8.97
C TRP A 33 5.49 -9.80 9.05
N GLU A 34 5.57 -8.49 9.32
CA GLU A 34 4.43 -7.59 9.35
C GLU A 34 4.73 -6.38 8.45
N LEU A 35 3.78 -6.02 7.58
CA LEU A 35 3.85 -4.82 6.75
C LEU A 35 2.81 -3.81 7.23
N ASN A 36 3.28 -2.64 7.66
CA ASN A 36 2.44 -1.50 7.99
C ASN A 36 2.62 -0.35 6.99
N ALA A 37 1.56 0.43 6.82
CA ALA A 37 1.60 1.71 6.14
C ALA A 37 1.05 2.80 7.06
N THR A 38 1.76 3.93 7.14
CA THR A 38 1.35 5.10 7.92
C THR A 38 1.35 6.32 7.00
N LEU A 39 0.21 6.97 6.86
CA LEU A 39 0.19 8.32 6.27
C LEU A 39 0.87 9.26 7.26
N SER A 40 1.85 10.06 6.82
CA SER A 40 2.65 10.90 7.73
C SER A 40 1.76 11.74 8.66
N ALA A 41 2.15 11.85 9.92
CA ALA A 41 1.34 12.55 10.95
C ALA A 41 1.06 14.03 10.61
N ALA A 42 1.92 14.63 9.79
CA ALA A 42 1.72 15.97 9.25
C ALA A 42 0.50 16.08 8.31
N GLY A 43 0.01 14.96 7.78
CA GLY A 43 -1.05 14.87 6.79
C GLY A 43 -0.64 15.49 5.45
N PHE A 44 -1.64 15.81 4.64
CA PHE A 44 -1.46 16.53 3.39
C PHE A 44 -1.19 18.01 3.65
N ARG A 45 -0.02 18.52 3.24
CA ARG A 45 0.37 19.94 3.39
C ARG A 45 0.73 20.59 2.07
N ASN A 46 0.42 21.87 1.93
CA ASN A 46 0.92 22.68 0.83
C ASN A 46 2.31 23.28 1.14
N ASP A 47 2.90 23.96 0.15
CA ASP A 47 4.19 24.63 0.26
C ASP A 47 4.26 25.76 1.31
N ARG A 48 3.09 26.24 1.78
CA ARG A 48 2.95 27.21 2.86
C ARG A 48 2.76 26.54 4.23
N GLY A 49 2.79 25.21 4.30
CA GLY A 49 2.61 24.44 5.53
C GLY A 49 1.15 24.28 5.97
N GLU A 50 0.19 24.71 5.14
CA GLU A 50 -1.24 24.61 5.46
C GLU A 50 -1.74 23.19 5.18
N GLU A 51 -2.54 22.68 6.11
CA GLU A 51 -3.00 21.30 6.09
C GLU A 51 -4.34 21.16 5.38
N LEU A 52 -4.47 20.09 4.59
CA LEU A 52 -5.76 19.60 4.11
C LEU A 52 -6.39 18.73 5.20
N ARG A 53 -7.02 19.40 6.17
CA ARG A 53 -7.49 18.79 7.42
C ARG A 53 -8.44 17.62 7.17
N GLY A 54 -8.20 16.52 7.86
CA GLY A 54 -9.04 15.31 7.81
C GLY A 54 -8.93 14.52 6.51
N ALA A 55 -8.03 14.88 5.60
CA ALA A 55 -7.79 14.07 4.42
C ALA A 55 -7.09 12.76 4.77
N ARG A 56 -7.55 11.68 4.13
CA ARG A 56 -7.06 10.30 4.34
C ARG A 56 -6.96 9.55 3.03
N ILE A 57 -6.20 8.47 3.02
CA ILE A 57 -6.09 7.58 1.84
C ILE A 57 -6.92 6.34 2.10
N ILE A 58 -7.67 5.90 1.09
CA ILE A 58 -8.40 4.63 1.12
C ILE A 58 -7.77 3.69 0.10
N LEU A 59 -7.40 2.50 0.54
CA LEU A 59 -6.92 1.40 -0.28
C LEU A 59 -8.05 0.37 -0.38
N GLU A 60 -8.48 0.00 -1.57
CA GLU A 60 -9.60 -0.92 -1.79
C GLU A 60 -9.27 -1.97 -2.85
N ASN A 61 -10.12 -2.99 -2.94
CA ASN A 61 -10.01 -4.07 -3.92
C ASN A 61 -8.64 -4.76 -3.87
N ALA A 62 -8.05 -4.86 -2.68
CA ALA A 62 -6.75 -5.50 -2.53
C ALA A 62 -6.86 -7.00 -2.78
N VAL A 63 -5.90 -7.56 -3.50
CA VAL A 63 -5.77 -9.00 -3.77
C VAL A 63 -4.32 -9.40 -3.53
N MET A 64 -4.12 -10.48 -2.77
CA MET A 64 -2.81 -11.07 -2.55
C MET A 64 -2.48 -12.10 -3.64
N LEU A 65 -1.31 -11.95 -4.23
CA LEU A 65 -0.83 -12.75 -5.35
C LEU A 65 0.58 -13.27 -5.06
N THR A 66 0.91 -14.41 -5.66
CA THR A 66 2.29 -14.95 -5.66
C THR A 66 2.58 -15.61 -7.01
N ASN A 67 3.80 -16.08 -7.19
CA ASN A 67 4.18 -16.85 -8.38
C ASN A 67 3.87 -18.35 -8.18
N ALA A 68 3.71 -19.08 -9.29
CA ALA A 68 3.35 -20.50 -9.25
C ALA A 68 4.41 -21.42 -8.59
N ALA A 69 5.64 -20.95 -8.43
CA ALA A 69 6.70 -21.71 -7.77
C ALA A 69 6.71 -21.51 -6.25
N ASN A 70 6.01 -20.50 -5.73
CA ASN A 70 5.90 -20.29 -4.30
C ASN A 70 4.84 -21.21 -3.70
N SER A 71 5.28 -22.15 -2.86
CA SER A 71 4.41 -23.10 -2.15
C SER A 71 4.25 -22.76 -0.66
N ALA A 72 4.70 -21.59 -0.22
CA ALA A 72 4.53 -21.13 1.16
C ALA A 72 3.05 -20.86 1.49
N ILE A 73 2.72 -20.97 2.77
CA ILE A 73 1.40 -20.55 3.28
C ILE A 73 1.26 -19.03 3.03
N PRO A 74 0.15 -18.56 2.43
CA PRO A 74 -0.05 -17.14 2.17
C PRO A 74 -0.11 -16.29 3.44
N PRO A 75 0.41 -15.05 3.40
CA PRO A 75 0.16 -14.07 4.45
C PRO A 75 -1.32 -13.72 4.52
N THR A 76 -1.78 -13.31 5.70
CA THR A 76 -3.07 -12.66 5.86
C THR A 76 -2.97 -11.20 5.41
N TYR A 77 -4.09 -10.65 4.94
CA TYR A 77 -4.15 -9.28 4.44
C TYR A 77 -5.58 -8.74 4.49
N SER A 78 -5.69 -7.42 4.48
CA SER A 78 -6.98 -6.75 4.37
C SER A 78 -7.32 -6.43 2.92
N GLU A 79 -8.58 -6.66 2.50
CA GLU A 79 -9.07 -6.28 1.17
C GLU A 79 -9.31 -4.77 1.03
N SER A 80 -9.55 -4.08 2.15
CA SER A 80 -9.70 -2.62 2.24
C SER A 80 -9.04 -2.08 3.51
N MET A 81 -8.37 -0.93 3.39
CA MET A 81 -7.65 -0.24 4.46
C MET A 81 -7.84 1.27 4.35
N ILE A 82 -7.82 1.95 5.49
CA ILE A 82 -7.84 3.41 5.58
C ILE A 82 -6.52 3.84 6.22
N LEU A 83 -5.82 4.78 5.58
CA LEU A 83 -4.62 5.41 6.12
C LEU A 83 -4.99 6.80 6.63
N ASP A 84 -5.23 6.88 7.93
CA ASP A 84 -5.40 8.14 8.64
C ASP A 84 -4.02 8.74 9.00
N PRO A 85 -3.87 10.08 9.01
CA PRO A 85 -2.61 10.71 9.37
C PRO A 85 -2.09 10.28 10.75
N GLY A 86 -0.87 9.75 10.78
CA GLY A 86 -0.16 9.33 12.00
C GLY A 86 -0.64 8.01 12.60
N VAL A 87 -1.58 7.31 11.97
CA VAL A 87 -2.10 6.02 12.45
C VAL A 87 -1.52 4.89 11.58
N PRO A 88 -0.73 3.97 12.17
CA PRO A 88 -0.28 2.78 11.45
C PRO A 88 -1.46 1.89 11.10
N ALA A 89 -1.51 1.46 9.84
CA ALA A 89 -2.45 0.46 9.36
C ALA A 89 -1.71 -0.81 8.98
N LEU A 90 -2.16 -1.95 9.53
CA LEU A 90 -1.70 -3.27 9.15
C LEU A 90 -2.16 -3.60 7.73
N ILE A 91 -1.22 -3.84 6.83
CA ILE A 91 -1.48 -4.08 5.41
C ILE A 91 -1.50 -5.58 5.10
N ALA A 92 -0.49 -6.29 5.60
CA ALA A 92 -0.38 -7.74 5.52
C ALA A 92 0.56 -8.26 6.61
N GLU A 93 0.33 -9.48 7.07
CA GLU A 93 1.20 -10.17 8.03
C GLU A 93 1.34 -11.65 7.67
N ALA A 94 2.45 -12.23 8.10
CA ALA A 94 2.73 -13.64 8.00
C ALA A 94 3.21 -14.14 9.35
N ASP A 95 2.61 -15.22 9.84
CA ASP A 95 3.08 -15.89 11.04
C ASP A 95 4.37 -16.70 10.77
N ALA A 96 4.91 -17.30 11.84
CA ALA A 96 6.02 -18.22 11.72
C ALA A 96 5.67 -19.37 10.76
N ASN A 97 6.59 -19.67 9.84
CA ASN A 97 6.44 -20.63 8.72
C ASN A 97 5.47 -20.20 7.60
N GLU A 98 4.95 -18.98 7.63
CA GLU A 98 4.15 -18.40 6.55
C GLU A 98 4.92 -17.33 5.77
N GLY A 99 4.35 -16.87 4.66
CA GLY A 99 4.79 -15.65 3.99
C GLY A 99 6.19 -15.65 3.39
N SER A 100 6.88 -16.80 3.33
CA SER A 100 8.15 -16.89 2.63
C SER A 100 7.96 -16.76 1.10
N GLY A 101 9.01 -16.41 0.39
CA GLY A 101 8.94 -16.15 -1.05
C GLY A 101 8.46 -14.74 -1.38
N THR A 102 7.86 -14.57 -2.56
CA THR A 102 7.44 -13.25 -3.08
C THR A 102 5.92 -13.14 -3.06
N TRP A 103 5.42 -12.08 -2.43
CA TRP A 103 4.01 -11.76 -2.31
C TRP A 103 3.74 -10.37 -2.89
N ILE A 104 2.64 -10.22 -3.63
CA ILE A 104 2.20 -8.99 -4.25
C ILE A 104 0.79 -8.68 -3.77
N GLN A 105 0.62 -7.59 -3.03
CA GLN A 105 -0.70 -7.05 -2.70
C GLN A 105 -1.04 -5.97 -3.72
N ARG A 106 -1.99 -6.27 -4.60
CA ARG A 106 -2.41 -5.42 -5.70
C ARG A 106 -3.76 -4.78 -5.40
N TYR A 107 -3.90 -3.48 -5.62
CA TYR A 107 -5.13 -2.71 -5.38
C TYR A 107 -5.93 -2.56 -6.68
N GLY A 108 -6.94 -3.41 -6.84
CA GLY A 108 -7.81 -3.45 -8.01
C GLY A 108 -7.32 -4.38 -9.13
N ASP A 109 -8.01 -4.28 -10.27
CA ASP A 109 -7.78 -4.98 -11.54
C ASP A 109 -7.89 -4.01 -12.72
N MET A 110 -7.91 -4.51 -13.96
CA MET A 110 -8.02 -3.64 -15.15
C MET A 110 -9.29 -2.78 -15.18
N GLY A 111 -10.36 -3.20 -14.53
CA GLY A 111 -11.62 -2.45 -14.46
C GLY A 111 -11.67 -1.47 -13.28
N THR A 112 -10.95 -1.75 -12.20
CA THR A 112 -11.07 -1.03 -10.91
C THR A 112 -9.81 -0.24 -10.51
N MET A 113 -8.69 -0.39 -11.24
CA MET A 113 -7.40 0.24 -10.91
C MET A 113 -7.42 1.76 -10.84
N GLY A 114 -8.33 2.42 -11.58
CA GLY A 114 -8.48 3.87 -11.55
C GLY A 114 -9.00 4.39 -10.21
N ASP A 115 -9.73 3.56 -9.47
CA ASP A 115 -10.44 3.95 -8.26
C ASP A 115 -9.98 3.17 -7.01
N SER A 116 -9.03 2.24 -7.10
CA SER A 116 -8.68 1.38 -5.95
C SER A 116 -7.73 2.01 -4.92
N VAL A 117 -7.22 3.21 -5.21
CA VAL A 117 -6.44 4.03 -4.28
C VAL A 117 -7.04 5.43 -4.29
N LYS A 118 -7.74 5.83 -3.25
CA LYS A 118 -8.53 7.08 -3.22
C LYS A 118 -7.96 8.06 -2.20
N LEU A 119 -8.07 9.34 -2.52
CA LEU A 119 -7.94 10.43 -1.55
C LEU A 119 -9.36 10.84 -1.14
N GLU A 120 -9.70 10.73 0.13
CA GLU A 120 -10.94 11.28 0.66
C GLU A 120 -10.66 12.63 1.33
N VAL A 121 -11.43 13.66 0.95
CA VAL A 121 -11.32 15.01 1.51
C VAL A 121 -12.68 15.39 2.11
N PRO A 122 -12.78 15.55 3.43
CA PRO A 122 -14.02 15.96 4.08
C PRO A 122 -14.55 17.32 3.58
N ILE A 123 -15.88 17.49 3.60
CA ILE A 123 -16.55 18.75 3.22
C ILE A 123 -16.05 19.93 4.06
N GLY A 124 -15.67 19.69 5.33
CA GLY A 124 -15.16 20.70 6.24
C GLY A 124 -13.70 21.14 6.00
N SER A 125 -12.98 20.53 5.05
CA SER A 125 -11.54 20.79 4.85
C SER A 125 -11.24 22.18 4.26
N ASN A 126 -12.21 22.84 3.60
CA ASN A 126 -12.05 24.16 2.96
C ASN A 126 -10.72 24.34 2.21
N PRO A 127 -10.41 23.45 1.23
CA PRO A 127 -9.13 23.46 0.53
C PRO A 127 -8.89 24.76 -0.21
N ARG A 128 -7.62 25.17 -0.28
CA ARG A 128 -7.19 26.25 -1.18
C ARG A 128 -6.81 25.70 -2.53
N ASN A 129 -6.83 26.54 -3.56
CA ASN A 129 -6.36 26.19 -4.90
C ASN A 129 -4.82 26.09 -4.94
N MET A 130 -4.29 25.04 -4.31
CA MET A 130 -2.87 24.79 -4.11
C MET A 130 -2.59 23.29 -4.19
N THR A 131 -1.33 22.92 -4.39
CA THR A 131 -0.89 21.53 -4.32
C THR A 131 -0.66 21.12 -2.87
N TYR A 132 -1.22 19.98 -2.48
CA TYR A 132 -0.97 19.36 -1.18
C TYR A 132 -0.23 18.03 -1.36
N GLN A 133 0.69 17.73 -0.45
CA GLN A 133 1.53 16.54 -0.48
C GLN A 133 1.57 15.89 0.90
N ALA A 134 1.63 14.57 0.92
CA ALA A 134 1.86 13.76 2.12
C ALA A 134 2.78 12.59 1.74
N THR A 135 3.31 11.92 2.75
CA THR A 135 4.16 10.74 2.58
C THR A 135 3.45 9.54 3.18
N ILE A 136 3.46 8.41 2.49
CA ILE A 136 3.12 7.12 3.09
C ILE A 136 4.44 6.47 3.51
N GLU A 137 4.60 6.26 4.80
CA GLU A 137 5.73 5.57 5.40
C GLU A 137 5.39 4.08 5.48
N TRP A 138 6.22 3.25 4.85
CA TRP A 138 6.06 1.79 4.85
C TRP A 138 7.06 1.18 5.81
N GLU A 139 6.58 0.34 6.72
CA GLU A 139 7.41 -0.38 7.67
C GLU A 139 7.23 -1.88 7.46
N LEU A 140 8.33 -2.56 7.14
CA LEU A 140 8.39 -4.02 7.12
C LEU A 140 9.19 -4.46 8.35
N SER A 141 8.50 -5.11 9.29
CA SER A 141 9.10 -5.62 10.51
C SER A 141 9.11 -7.15 10.52
N PHE A 142 10.02 -7.70 11.31
CA PHE A 142 10.15 -9.13 11.51
C PHE A 142 9.88 -9.38 12.99
N VAL A 143 8.61 -9.45 13.35
CA VAL A 143 8.22 -9.71 14.74
C VAL A 143 8.46 -11.20 15.00
N PRO A 144 9.43 -11.60 15.84
CA PRO A 144 9.43 -12.97 16.33
C PRO A 144 8.14 -13.14 17.14
N SER A 145 7.31 -14.14 16.82
CA SER A 145 6.17 -14.46 17.67
C SER A 145 6.69 -14.70 19.09
N THR A 146 6.36 -13.81 20.03
CA THR A 146 6.54 -14.07 21.46
C THR A 146 5.62 -15.22 21.80
N GLU A 147 6.22 -16.40 22.03
CA GLU A 147 5.57 -17.57 22.60
C GLU A 147 5.03 -17.29 24.01
#